data_AF-A0AAV5QDX1-F1
#
_entry.id   AF-A0AAV5QDX1-F1
#
_cell.length_a   1.000
_cell.length_b   1.000
_cell.length_c   1.000
_cell.angle_alpha   90.00
_cell.angle_beta   90.00
_cell.angle_gamma   90.00
#
_symmetry.space_group_name_H-M   'P 1'
#
loop_
_entity.id
_entity.type
_entity.pdbx_description
1 polymer ?
#
loop_
_entity_poly.entity_id
_entity_poly.type
_entity_poly.pdbx_seq_one_letter_code
_entity_poly.pdbx_strand_id
1 'polypeptide(L)'
;MDENVGNSTDYIEKSNSFECGFDSFKQSNNPVPIPFILIALLFLPFDLEVSSMLPYMISSYIVGFVYELGSNAMSLIKFVNTSNDSKTDVYTYINDIKGKK
;
A
#
# COMPACT_ATOMS: atom_id res chain seq x y z
N MET A 1 -10.86 -43.08 38.87
CA MET A 1 -10.40 -43.13 37.47
C MET A 1 -11.61 -42.66 36.71
N ASP A 2 -11.78 -41.34 36.66
CA ASP A 2 -13.09 -40.77 36.37
C ASP A 2 -13.15 -40.46 34.90
N GLU A 3 -13.96 -41.26 34.22
CA GLU A 3 -14.48 -41.02 32.89
C GLU A 3 -15.11 -39.62 32.86
N ASN A 4 -14.47 -38.68 32.18
CA ASN A 4 -15.16 -37.53 31.60
C ASN A 4 -14.62 -37.37 30.20
N VAL A 5 -15.14 -38.22 29.31
CA VAL A 5 -15.09 -38.00 27.87
C VAL A 5 -15.82 -36.69 27.62
N GLY A 6 -15.05 -35.60 27.53
CA GLY A 6 -15.51 -34.34 26.99
C GLY A 6 -16.00 -34.60 25.58
N ASN A 7 -17.32 -34.57 25.42
CA ASN A 7 -18.02 -34.88 24.20
C ASN A 7 -17.45 -34.01 23.08
N SER A 8 -17.15 -34.60 21.91
CA SER A 8 -16.48 -33.88 20.81
C SER A 8 -17.27 -32.73 20.21
N THR A 9 -18.49 -32.53 20.69
CA THR A 9 -19.41 -31.44 20.37
C THR A 9 -19.02 -30.11 21.02
N ASP A 10 -18.31 -30.11 22.16
CA ASP A 10 -17.96 -28.88 22.91
C ASP A 10 -16.83 -28.06 22.26
N TYR A 11 -16.16 -28.61 21.24
CA TYR A 11 -15.06 -27.93 20.54
C TYR A 11 -15.54 -27.00 19.42
N ILE A 12 -16.80 -27.12 19.01
CA ILE A 12 -17.36 -26.42 17.85
C ILE A 12 -17.61 -24.94 18.17
N GLU A 13 -18.06 -24.66 19.38
CA GLU A 13 -18.28 -23.29 19.87
C GLU A 13 -16.99 -22.58 20.29
N LYS A 14 -15.88 -23.33 20.44
CA LYS A 14 -14.54 -22.76 20.67
C LYS A 14 -13.82 -22.34 19.38
N SER A 15 -14.17 -22.93 18.24
CA SER A 15 -13.60 -22.58 16.94
C SER A 15 -14.37 -21.48 16.21
N ASN A 16 -15.56 -21.11 16.72
CA ASN A 16 -16.35 -20.02 16.15
C ASN A 16 -15.91 -18.65 16.70
N SER A 17 -16.06 -17.60 15.89
CA SER A 17 -15.75 -16.23 16.34
C SER A 17 -16.79 -15.76 17.35
N PHE A 18 -16.35 -15.20 18.48
CA PHE A 18 -17.24 -14.70 19.52
C PHE A 18 -17.97 -13.43 19.05
N GLU A 19 -19.19 -13.57 18.56
CA GLU A 19 -20.08 -12.46 18.19
C GLU A 19 -21.33 -12.46 19.07
N CYS A 20 -21.20 -12.13 20.36
CA CYS A 20 -22.29 -11.70 21.25
C CYS A 20 -23.69 -12.32 20.98
N GLY A 21 -23.79 -13.65 20.86
CA GLY A 21 -25.05 -14.37 20.68
C GLY A 21 -25.67 -14.40 19.26
N PHE A 22 -24.93 -14.05 18.20
CA PHE A 22 -25.39 -14.15 16.81
C PHE A 22 -24.43 -15.00 15.95
N ASP A 23 -24.98 -15.80 15.02
CA ASP A 23 -24.19 -16.47 13.99
C ASP A 23 -23.59 -15.44 13.02
N SER A 24 -22.31 -15.64 12.69
CA SER A 24 -21.53 -14.72 11.86
C SER A 24 -22.02 -14.73 10.40
N PHE A 25 -23.06 -13.95 10.11
CA PHE A 25 -23.65 -13.83 8.77
C PHE A 25 -22.95 -12.80 7.88
N LYS A 26 -21.78 -12.27 8.27
CA LYS A 26 -21.14 -11.18 7.53
C LYS A 26 -19.70 -11.47 7.21
N GLN A 27 -19.45 -11.46 5.91
CA GLN A 27 -18.14 -11.52 5.27
C GLN A 27 -17.14 -10.62 5.99
N SER A 28 -15.97 -11.17 6.35
CA SER A 28 -14.81 -10.50 6.97
C SER A 28 -14.18 -9.39 6.11
N ASN A 29 -14.91 -8.87 5.14
CA ASN A 29 -14.56 -7.71 4.32
C ASN A 29 -15.15 -6.45 4.96
N ASN A 30 -14.89 -6.26 6.26
CA ASN A 30 -15.30 -5.03 6.92
C ASN A 30 -14.53 -3.89 6.23
N PRO A 31 -15.22 -2.87 5.67
CA PRO A 31 -14.55 -1.82 4.94
C PRO A 31 -13.58 -1.10 5.87
N VAL A 32 -12.29 -1.26 5.60
CA VAL A 32 -11.24 -0.56 6.35
C VAL A 32 -11.42 0.94 6.11
N PRO A 33 -11.43 1.76 7.16
CA PRO A 33 -11.60 3.19 7.00
C PRO A 33 -10.49 3.77 6.11
N ILE A 34 -10.90 4.50 5.06
CA ILE A 34 -10.04 5.19 4.07
C ILE A 34 -8.81 5.91 4.68
N PRO A 35 -8.89 6.65 5.80
CA PRO A 35 -7.71 7.32 6.37
C PRO A 35 -6.55 6.38 6.69
N PHE A 36 -6.80 5.12 7.07
CA PHE A 36 -5.72 4.18 7.39
C PHE A 36 -4.94 3.73 6.14
N ILE A 37 -5.63 3.59 5.01
CA ILE A 37 -5.01 3.25 3.73
C ILE A 37 -4.24 4.45 3.16
N LEU A 38 -4.74 5.68 3.36
CA LEU A 38 -4.06 6.90 2.94
C LEU A 38 -2.71 7.08 3.64
N ILE A 39 -2.62 6.78 4.94
CA ILE A 39 -1.36 6.84 5.68
C ILE A 39 -0.33 5.85 5.10
N ALA A 40 -0.75 4.62 4.78
CA ALA A 40 0.12 3.63 4.16
C ALA A 40 0.59 4.04 2.75
N LEU A 41 -0.30 4.65 1.95
CA LEU A 41 0.03 5.17 0.63
C LEU A 41 0.96 6.38 0.67
N LEU A 42 0.87 7.22 1.69
CA LEU A 42 1.77 8.37 1.88
C LEU A 42 3.13 7.95 2.46
N PHE A 43 3.17 6.89 3.28
CA PHE A 43 4.41 6.36 3.84
C PHE A 43 5.34 5.78 2.76
N LEU A 44 4.78 5.15 1.73
CA LEU A 44 5.54 4.45 0.69
C LEU A 44 6.49 5.35 -0.13
N PRO A 45 6.06 6.49 -0.73
CA PRO A 45 6.98 7.38 -1.45
C PRO A 45 7.94 8.14 -0.52
N PHE A 46 7.50 8.46 0.71
CA PHE A 46 8.34 9.17 1.68
C PHE A 46 9.46 8.29 2.23
N ASP A 47 9.19 7.01 2.51
CA ASP A 47 10.21 6.04 2.94
C ASP A 47 11.25 5.79 1.83
N LEU A 48 10.81 5.75 0.57
CA LEU A 48 11.69 5.62 -0.60
C LEU A 48 12.58 6.85 -0.81
N GLU A 49 12.09 8.06 -0.50
CA GLU A 49 12.87 9.29 -0.54
C GLU A 49 13.97 9.31 0.54
N VAL A 50 13.63 8.95 1.78
CA VAL A 50 14.59 8.90 2.89
C VAL A 50 15.66 7.82 2.65
N SER A 51 15.27 6.65 2.13
CA SER A 51 16.21 5.59 1.74
C SER A 51 17.21 6.07 0.67
N SER A 52 16.75 6.92 -0.27
CA SER A 52 17.63 7.54 -1.26
C SER A 52 18.52 8.67 -0.69
N MET A 53 18.13 9.30 0.42
CA MET A 53 18.96 10.33 1.09
C MET A 53 20.13 9.75 1.88
N LEU A 54 20.04 8.52 2.40
CA LEU A 54 21.13 7.88 3.15
C LEU A 54 22.45 7.74 2.38
N PRO A 55 22.49 7.17 1.16
CA PRO A 55 23.74 7.09 0.38
C PRO A 55 24.26 8.48 -0.02
N TYR A 56 23.36 9.47 -0.15
CA TYR A 56 23.72 10.85 -0.45
C TYR A 56 24.51 11.47 0.70
N MET A 57 24.01 11.39 1.94
CA MET A 57 24.69 11.95 3.11
C MET A 57 26.07 11.33 3.37
N ILE A 58 26.24 10.04 3.06
CA ILE A 58 27.53 9.33 3.19
C ILE A 58 28.51 9.78 2.09
N SER A 59 28.02 10.06 0.88
CA SER A 59 28.84 10.48 -0.27
C SER A 59 29.22 11.96 -0.26
N SER A 60 28.49 12.81 0.48
CA SER A 60 28.72 14.27 0.56
C SER A 60 30.12 14.69 1.03
N TYR A 61 30.90 13.78 1.63
CA TYR A 61 32.28 14.07 2.03
C TYR A 61 33.25 14.28 0.84
N ILE A 62 32.89 13.85 -0.38
CA ILE A 62 33.76 13.94 -1.58
C ILE A 62 33.10 14.74 -2.72
N VAL A 63 31.76 14.85 -2.78
CA VAL A 63 31.06 15.47 -3.93
C VAL A 63 29.91 16.41 -3.49
N GLY A 64 30.24 17.43 -2.70
CA GLY A 64 29.25 18.26 -1.99
C GLY A 64 28.50 19.36 -2.78
N PHE A 65 28.57 19.42 -4.12
CA PHE A 65 27.90 20.53 -4.86
C PHE A 65 27.16 20.12 -6.14
N VAL A 66 27.63 19.07 -6.84
CA VAL A 66 27.03 18.66 -8.13
C VAL A 66 25.74 17.86 -7.93
N TYR A 67 25.61 17.11 -6.84
CA TYR A 67 24.46 16.24 -6.62
C TYR A 67 23.23 16.95 -6.01
N GLU A 68 23.39 18.06 -5.28
CA GLU A 68 22.24 18.78 -4.69
C GLU A 68 21.41 19.53 -5.75
N LEU A 69 22.09 20.11 -6.74
CA LEU A 69 21.42 20.72 -7.89
C LEU A 69 20.86 19.65 -8.85
N GLY A 70 21.55 18.51 -8.97
CA GLY A 70 21.14 17.39 -9.82
C GLY A 70 19.97 16.59 -9.28
N SER A 71 19.88 16.35 -7.97
CA SER A 71 18.83 15.49 -7.36
C SER A 71 17.45 16.14 -7.40
N ASN A 72 17.37 17.45 -7.12
CA ASN A 72 16.12 18.21 -7.18
C ASN A 72 15.58 18.30 -8.62
N ALA A 73 16.46 18.56 -9.59
CA ALA A 73 16.08 18.56 -11.01
C ALA A 73 15.68 17.15 -11.48
N MET A 74 16.42 16.11 -11.09
CA MET A 74 16.13 14.72 -11.47
C MET A 74 14.81 14.22 -10.86
N SER A 75 14.47 14.64 -9.64
CA SER A 75 13.20 14.29 -8.99
C SER A 75 12.01 14.97 -9.68
N LEU A 76 12.12 16.25 -10.01
CA LEU A 76 11.10 16.98 -10.78
C LEU A 76 10.94 16.43 -12.21
N ILE A 77 12.05 16.11 -12.89
CA ILE A 77 12.02 15.49 -14.23
C ILE A 77 11.34 14.12 -14.16
N LYS A 78 11.63 13.29 -13.16
CA LYS A 78 10.94 12.00 -12.96
C LYS A 78 9.45 12.20 -12.71
N PHE A 79 9.08 13.16 -11.87
CA PHE A 79 7.67 13.48 -11.59
C PHE A 79 6.91 13.98 -12.83
N VAL A 80 7.53 14.85 -13.63
CA VAL A 80 6.92 15.36 -14.87
C VAL A 80 6.80 14.25 -15.91
N ASN A 81 7.81 13.39 -16.05
CA ASN A 81 7.76 12.26 -16.98
C ASN A 81 6.69 11.24 -16.57
N THR A 82 6.61 10.83 -15.30
CA THR A 82 5.54 9.91 -14.85
C THR A 82 4.15 10.52 -14.97
N SER A 83 4.00 11.83 -14.76
CA SER A 83 2.72 12.53 -14.97
C SER A 83 2.31 12.57 -16.44
N ASN A 84 3.26 12.74 -17.36
CA ASN A 84 3.00 12.74 -18.80
C ASN A 84 2.71 11.32 -19.32
N ASP A 85 3.41 10.32 -18.82
CA ASP A 85 3.20 8.91 -19.16
C ASP A 85 1.78 8.47 -18.76
N SER A 86 1.39 8.75 -17.51
CA SER A 86 0.03 8.55 -16.99
C SER A 86 -1.05 9.19 -17.87
N LYS A 87 -0.84 10.41 -18.37
CA LYS A 87 -1.80 11.07 -19.26
C LYS A 87 -1.88 10.38 -20.61
N THR A 88 -0.75 9.96 -21.16
CA THR A 88 -0.66 9.31 -22.48
C THR A 88 -1.40 7.97 -22.48
N ASP A 89 -1.27 7.18 -21.41
CA ASP A 89 -2.01 5.92 -21.24
C ASP A 89 -3.52 6.14 -21.19
N VAL A 90 -3.98 7.15 -20.45
CA VAL A 90 -5.40 7.49 -20.35
C VAL A 90 -5.97 7.94 -21.69
N TYR A 91 -5.25 8.77 -22.45
CA TYR A 91 -5.69 9.20 -23.79
C TYR A 91 -5.74 8.04 -24.78
N THR A 92 -4.76 7.14 -24.73
CA THR A 92 -4.72 5.95 -25.57
C THR A 92 -5.91 5.04 -25.29
N TYR A 93 -6.23 4.81 -24.01
CA TYR A 93 -7.38 4.03 -23.59
C TYR A 93 -8.72 4.65 -24.05
N ILE A 94 -8.90 5.96 -23.88
CA ILE A 94 -10.11 6.66 -24.32
C ILE A 94 -10.28 6.60 -25.85
N ASN A 95 -9.19 6.68 -26.61
CA ASN A 95 -9.22 6.57 -28.06
C ASN A 95 -9.54 5.13 -28.53
N ASP A 96 -9.07 4.09 -27.84
CA ASP A 96 -9.45 2.69 -28.12
C ASP A 96 -10.95 2.45 -27.91
N ILE A 97 -11.52 3.01 -26.83
CA ILE A 97 -12.98 2.92 -26.57
C ILE A 97 -13.78 3.66 -27.64
N LYS A 98 -13.32 4.83 -28.10
CA LYS A 98 -14.02 5.60 -29.14
C LYS A 98 -13.88 4.98 -30.54
N GLY A 99 -12.76 4.31 -30.84
CA GLY A 99 -12.50 3.66 -32.13
C GLY A 99 -13.19 2.31 -32.33
N LYS A 100 -13.72 1.71 -31.25
CA LYS A 100 -14.49 0.46 -31.28
C LYS A 100 -16.01 0.64 -31.52
N LYS A 101 -16.45 1.84 -31.89
CA LYS A 101 -17.85 2.16 -32.15
C LYS A 101 -18.14 2.34 -33.63
#